data_AF-A0A2V8K4M9-F1
#
_entry.id   AF-A0A2V8K4M9-F1
#
_cell.length_a   1.000
_cell.length_b   1.000
_cell.length_c   1.000
_cell.angle_alpha   90.00
_cell.angle_beta   90.00
_cell.angle_gamma   90.00
#
_symmetry.space_group_name_H-M   'P 1'
#
loop_
_entity.id
_entity.type
_entity.pdbx_description
1 polymer ?
#
loop_
_entity_poly.entity_id
_entity_poly.type
_entity_poly.pdbx_seq_one_letter_code
_entity_poly.pdbx_strand_id
1 'polypeptide(L)'
;MSPNAPDLSRGRAPRDAEDPGTGAGGGQRGQGGQARGQRAGNATASIAQYGDVEKGFREADIIKEFTYYYTGGVVAPLQPCGSVARWDGDKVTVWGMGQAIYPARALIARGLGTDVANVRFINKWNGGTFGGVRQASEKFYPWVAYIAKMAGRPVKLTLQKDQELAHMQVKPENIQKFK
;
A
#
# COMPACT_ATOMS: atom_id res chain seq x y z
N MET A 1 -9.68 34.54 -3.85
CA MET A 1 -9.68 33.30 -4.65
C MET A 1 -8.55 33.42 -5.66
N SER A 2 -7.60 32.49 -5.69
CA SER A 2 -6.45 32.58 -6.59
C SER A 2 -6.92 32.41 -8.05
N PRO A 3 -6.57 33.32 -8.98
CA PRO A 3 -7.07 33.33 -10.36
C PRO A 3 -6.57 32.17 -11.25
N ASN A 4 -5.79 31.23 -10.71
CA ASN A 4 -5.13 30.15 -11.45
C ASN A 4 -5.55 28.73 -11.02
N ALA A 5 -6.78 28.54 -10.51
CA ALA A 5 -7.28 27.18 -10.30
C ALA A 5 -7.55 26.50 -11.66
N PRO A 6 -6.93 25.35 -11.97
CA PRO A 6 -7.12 24.69 -13.26
C PRO A 6 -8.55 24.14 -13.39
N ASP A 7 -9.14 24.34 -14.57
CA ASP A 7 -10.45 23.80 -14.93
C ASP A 7 -10.39 22.26 -15.05
N LEU A 8 -11.04 21.57 -14.12
CA LEU A 8 -11.09 20.12 -14.04
C LEU A 8 -12.19 19.48 -14.90
N SER A 9 -13.02 20.30 -15.59
CA SER A 9 -14.10 19.81 -16.45
C SER A 9 -13.61 19.23 -17.78
N ARG A 10 -12.37 19.53 -18.17
CA ARG A 10 -11.71 18.99 -19.35
C ARG A 10 -10.72 17.93 -18.89
N GLY A 11 -11.08 16.65 -19.06
CA GLY A 11 -10.20 15.53 -18.78
C GLY A 11 -8.83 15.77 -19.43
N ARG A 12 -7.77 15.76 -18.62
CA ARG A 12 -6.39 15.84 -19.13
C ARG A 12 -6.17 14.61 -20.02
N ALA A 13 -5.78 14.82 -21.27
CA ALA A 13 -5.37 13.73 -22.15
C ALA A 13 -4.29 12.88 -21.44
N PRO A 14 -4.38 11.54 -21.51
CA PRO A 14 -3.37 10.68 -20.92
C PRO A 14 -1.99 11.08 -21.46
N ARG A 15 -1.01 11.25 -20.56
CA ARG A 15 0.38 11.40 -20.99
C ARG A 15 0.83 10.03 -21.48
N ASP A 16 1.34 9.96 -22.70
CA ASP A 16 1.98 8.76 -23.23
C ASP A 16 3.16 8.41 -22.30
N ALA A 17 2.95 7.41 -21.45
CA ALA A 17 3.97 6.90 -20.55
C ALA A 17 4.82 5.89 -21.33
N GLU A 18 5.98 6.33 -21.83
CA GLU A 18 7.07 5.41 -22.12
C GLU A 18 7.63 4.87 -20.78
N ASP A 19 7.66 3.55 -20.65
CA ASP A 19 8.05 2.81 -19.44
C ASP A 19 9.57 2.56 -19.41
N PRO A 20 10.34 3.17 -18.50
CA PRO A 20 11.73 2.79 -18.28
C PRO A 20 11.76 1.58 -17.35
N GLY A 21 11.96 0.39 -17.94
CA GLY A 21 11.98 -0.87 -17.23
C GLY A 21 12.96 -0.88 -16.05
N THR A 22 12.52 -1.43 -14.92
CA THR A 22 13.44 -1.91 -13.87
C THR A 22 12.78 -3.06 -13.12
N GLY A 23 13.40 -4.23 -13.19
CA GLY A 23 12.90 -5.48 -12.60
C GLY A 23 13.41 -5.75 -11.19
N ALA A 24 12.62 -6.50 -10.43
CA ALA A 24 12.99 -7.45 -9.36
C ALA A 24 11.68 -8.10 -8.89
N GLY A 25 11.43 -9.41 -8.85
CA GLY A 25 12.28 -10.59 -8.82
C GLY A 25 11.92 -11.43 -7.59
N GLY A 26 11.20 -12.55 -7.76
CA GLY A 26 11.17 -13.65 -6.77
C GLY A 26 9.84 -14.38 -6.57
N GLY A 27 9.71 -15.60 -7.14
CA GLY A 27 8.69 -16.58 -6.74
C GLY A 27 8.40 -17.65 -7.80
N GLN A 28 9.21 -18.72 -7.82
CA GLN A 28 9.13 -19.86 -8.76
C GLN A 28 7.76 -20.56 -8.78
N ARG A 29 7.28 -20.91 -9.99
CA ARG A 29 6.28 -21.97 -10.22
C ARG A 29 6.85 -22.98 -11.22
N GLY A 30 6.71 -24.26 -10.90
CA GLY A 30 6.88 -25.36 -11.84
C GLY A 30 5.64 -25.53 -12.72
N GLN A 31 5.88 -25.47 -14.04
CA GLN A 31 5.28 -26.12 -15.23
C GLN A 31 3.82 -26.64 -15.14
N GLY A 32 2.95 -26.44 -16.15
CA GLY A 32 3.16 -25.95 -17.51
C GLY A 32 1.84 -25.79 -18.29
N GLY A 33 1.95 -25.48 -19.59
CA GLY A 33 0.85 -25.47 -20.57
C GLY A 33 0.46 -24.08 -21.07
N GLN A 34 0.77 -23.77 -22.33
CA GLN A 34 0.73 -22.46 -22.99
C GLN A 34 -0.69 -21.96 -23.34
N ALA A 35 -0.87 -20.64 -23.29
CA ALA A 35 -1.42 -19.86 -24.40
C ALA A 35 -0.98 -18.38 -24.25
N ARG A 36 -0.04 -17.94 -25.10
CA ARG A 36 0.32 -16.52 -25.25
C ARG A 36 -0.82 -15.82 -25.98
N GLY A 37 -1.49 -14.87 -25.34
CA GLY A 37 -2.41 -13.97 -26.05
C GLY A 37 -3.44 -13.27 -25.19
N GLN A 38 -3.00 -12.26 -24.43
CA GLN A 38 -3.69 -11.00 -24.11
C GLN A 38 -2.96 -10.37 -22.92
N ARG A 39 -2.44 -9.14 -23.10
CA ARG A 39 -1.86 -8.38 -22.00
C ARG A 39 -2.99 -8.02 -21.03
N ALA A 40 -3.17 -8.82 -19.99
CA ALA A 40 -3.97 -8.43 -18.85
C ALA A 40 -3.25 -7.25 -18.18
N GLY A 41 -3.63 -6.03 -18.53
CA GLY A 41 -3.22 -4.84 -17.77
C GLY A 41 -3.71 -4.99 -16.34
N ASN A 42 -2.83 -4.78 -15.36
CA ASN A 42 -3.00 -4.48 -13.92
C ASN A 42 -4.16 -5.14 -13.14
N ALA A 43 -4.84 -6.16 -13.68
CA ALA A 43 -6.07 -6.71 -13.14
C ALA A 43 -5.76 -7.60 -11.93
N THR A 44 -6.27 -7.21 -10.76
CA THR A 44 -5.95 -7.86 -9.48
C THR A 44 -6.99 -8.91 -9.04
N ALA A 45 -8.09 -9.10 -9.79
CA ALA A 45 -9.14 -10.07 -9.46
C ALA A 45 -9.95 -10.55 -10.68
N SER A 46 -10.52 -11.75 -10.58
CA SER A 46 -11.42 -12.37 -11.57
C SER A 46 -12.87 -11.93 -11.38
N ILE A 47 -13.57 -11.69 -12.50
CA ILE A 47 -15.00 -11.37 -12.53
C ILE A 47 -15.79 -12.66 -12.32
N ALA A 48 -16.66 -12.71 -11.32
CA ALA A 48 -17.68 -13.75 -11.23
C ALA A 48 -18.85 -13.37 -12.14
N GLN A 49 -19.16 -14.20 -13.14
CA GLN A 49 -20.30 -14.02 -14.01
C GLN A 49 -21.53 -14.68 -13.37
N TYR A 50 -22.59 -13.91 -13.19
CA TYR A 50 -23.85 -14.39 -12.64
C TYR A 50 -24.94 -14.29 -13.70
N GLY A 51 -25.52 -15.43 -14.08
CA GLY A 51 -26.58 -15.51 -15.09
C GLY A 51 -26.12 -15.23 -16.51
N ASP A 52 -27.09 -15.02 -17.41
CA ASP A 52 -26.87 -14.68 -18.82
C ASP A 52 -27.06 -13.17 -19.02
N VAL A 53 -25.94 -12.45 -18.89
CA VAL A 53 -25.88 -10.98 -19.04
C VAL A 53 -26.29 -10.55 -20.46
N GLU A 54 -25.95 -11.32 -21.49
CA GLU A 54 -26.29 -11.02 -22.88
C GLU A 54 -27.80 -11.12 -23.13
N LYS A 55 -28.45 -12.15 -22.57
CA LYS A 55 -29.91 -12.23 -22.57
C LYS A 55 -30.53 -11.03 -21.85
N GLY A 56 -30.00 -10.68 -20.68
CA GLY A 56 -30.46 -9.52 -19.91
C GLY A 56 -30.43 -8.22 -20.71
N PHE A 57 -29.35 -7.97 -21.47
CA PHE A 57 -29.27 -6.78 -22.33
C PHE A 57 -30.22 -6.83 -23.54
N ARG A 58 -30.50 -8.01 -24.11
CA ARG A 58 -31.46 -8.13 -25.21
C ARG A 58 -32.91 -7.88 -24.78
N GLU A 59 -33.25 -8.24 -23.55
CA GLU A 59 -34.61 -8.10 -22.99
C GLU A 59 -34.85 -6.74 -22.32
N ALA A 60 -33.81 -5.91 -22.17
CA ALA A 60 -33.91 -4.63 -21.49
C ALA A 60 -34.58 -3.55 -22.36
N ASP A 61 -35.57 -2.85 -21.79
CA ASP A 61 -36.20 -1.70 -22.46
C ASP A 61 -35.26 -0.50 -22.60
N ILE A 62 -34.29 -0.36 -21.67
CA ILE A 62 -33.32 0.74 -21.63
C ILE A 62 -31.95 0.21 -21.22
N ILE A 63 -30.93 0.58 -21.99
CA ILE A 63 -29.51 0.33 -21.67
C ILE A 63 -28.84 1.68 -21.42
N LYS A 64 -28.01 1.78 -20.37
CA LYS A 64 -27.23 2.98 -20.08
C LYS A 64 -25.76 2.64 -19.90
N GLU A 65 -24.93 3.24 -20.73
CA GLU A 65 -23.49 3.04 -20.70
C GLU A 65 -22.81 4.23 -20.01
N PHE A 66 -21.92 3.94 -19.06
CA PHE A 66 -21.19 4.95 -18.32
C PHE A 66 -19.70 4.60 -18.25
N THR A 67 -18.85 5.63 -18.35
CA THR A 67 -17.43 5.51 -18.00
C THR A 67 -17.12 6.43 -16.85
N TYR A 68 -16.61 5.85 -15.75
CA TYR A 68 -16.15 6.60 -14.58
C TYR A 68 -14.64 6.53 -14.48
N TYR A 69 -14.05 7.64 -14.05
CA TYR A 69 -12.62 7.79 -13.84
C TYR A 69 -12.36 8.06 -12.35
N TYR A 70 -11.43 7.32 -11.79
CA TYR A 70 -10.88 7.58 -10.46
C TYR A 70 -9.38 7.84 -10.59
N THR A 71 -8.94 9.00 -10.16
CA THR A 71 -7.54 9.48 -10.32
C THR A 71 -6.56 8.86 -9.33
N GLY A 72 -7.00 7.91 -8.51
CA GLY A 72 -6.22 7.43 -7.38
C GLY A 72 -6.29 8.37 -6.17
N GLY A 73 -5.55 8.02 -5.12
CA GLY A 73 -5.49 8.83 -3.91
C GLY A 73 -4.44 8.34 -2.93
N VAL A 74 -3.90 9.27 -2.14
CA VAL A 74 -2.97 8.99 -1.05
C VAL A 74 -3.60 9.45 0.25
N VAL A 75 -3.51 8.62 1.28
CA VAL A 75 -4.00 8.98 2.61
C VAL A 75 -2.96 9.85 3.31
N ALA A 76 -3.41 10.87 4.03
CA ALA A 76 -2.55 11.82 4.72
C ALA A 76 -2.93 11.86 6.21
N PRO A 77 -2.42 10.92 7.03
CA PRO A 77 -2.70 10.93 8.46
C PRO A 77 -2.08 12.16 9.13
N LEU A 78 -2.78 12.70 10.14
CA LEU A 78 -2.31 13.88 10.86
C LEU A 78 -1.07 13.57 11.71
N GLN A 79 -1.03 12.38 12.32
CA GLN A 79 0.14 11.90 13.03
C GLN A 79 1.24 11.51 12.03
N PRO A 80 2.48 12.03 12.18
CA PRO A 80 3.61 11.59 11.37
C PRO A 80 3.95 10.11 11.58
N CYS A 81 4.38 9.44 10.51
CA CYS A 81 4.89 8.07 10.60
C CYS A 81 6.19 8.02 11.43
N GLY A 82 6.24 7.13 12.42
CA GLY A 82 7.42 6.99 13.26
C GLY A 82 7.34 5.82 14.24
N SER A 83 8.48 5.57 14.88
CA SER A 83 8.62 4.53 15.89
C SER A 83 9.74 4.82 16.88
N VAL A 84 9.63 4.22 18.07
CA VAL A 84 10.69 4.18 19.08
C VAL A 84 11.03 2.72 19.34
N ALA A 85 12.31 2.38 19.46
CA ALA A 85 12.75 1.06 19.90
C ALA A 85 13.67 1.15 21.12
N ARG A 86 13.53 0.20 22.04
CA ARG A 86 14.38 0.05 23.22
C ARG A 86 14.63 -1.44 23.48
N TRP A 87 15.89 -1.77 23.76
CA TRP A 87 16.30 -3.11 24.19
C TRP A 87 16.39 -3.20 25.71
N ASP A 88 16.13 -4.40 26.22
CA ASP A 88 16.35 -4.84 27.60
C ASP A 88 16.88 -6.28 27.55
N GLY A 89 18.20 -6.43 27.63
CA GLY A 89 18.90 -7.66 27.27
C GLY A 89 18.55 -8.08 25.83
N ASP A 90 18.00 -9.28 25.69
CA ASP A 90 17.60 -9.85 24.40
C ASP A 90 16.16 -9.50 23.97
N LYS A 91 15.42 -8.74 24.79
CA LYS A 91 14.04 -8.35 24.49
C LYS A 91 13.99 -6.94 23.92
N VAL A 92 13.23 -6.76 22.84
CA VAL A 92 13.00 -5.44 22.23
C VAL A 92 11.55 -5.02 22.41
N THR A 93 11.36 -3.78 22.87
CA THR A 93 10.06 -3.11 22.82
C THR A 93 10.08 -2.04 21.74
N VAL A 94 9.10 -2.08 20.84
CA VAL A 94 8.92 -1.11 19.77
C VAL A 94 7.55 -0.43 19.93
N TRP A 95 7.56 0.88 20.04
CA TRP A 95 6.36 1.72 19.97
C TRP A 95 6.22 2.23 18.55
N GLY A 96 5.06 2.05 17.94
CA GLY A 96 4.81 2.52 16.59
C GLY A 96 3.31 2.60 16.31
N MET A 97 2.97 3.22 15.19
CA MET A 97 1.62 3.20 14.64
C MET A 97 1.39 1.96 13.78
N GLY A 98 0.16 1.68 13.38
CA GLY A 98 -0.10 0.60 12.42
C GLY A 98 -1.50 0.06 12.49
N GLN A 99 -1.80 -0.90 11.63
CA GLN A 99 -3.15 -1.48 11.54
C GLN A 99 -3.25 -2.83 12.23
N ALA A 100 -2.12 -3.50 12.44
CA ALA A 100 -2.09 -4.81 13.03
C ALA A 100 -0.79 -5.02 13.82
N ILE A 101 -0.94 -5.43 15.09
CA ILE A 101 0.20 -5.61 15.98
C ILE A 101 0.97 -6.92 15.73
N TYR A 102 0.28 -8.00 15.33
CA TYR A 102 0.93 -9.30 15.12
C TYR A 102 1.83 -9.32 13.87
N PRO A 103 1.40 -8.80 12.69
CA PRO A 103 2.27 -8.72 11.53
C PRO A 103 3.48 -7.81 11.76
N ALA A 104 3.31 -6.68 12.45
CA ALA A 104 4.42 -5.80 12.81
C ALA A 104 5.43 -6.50 13.73
N ARG A 105 4.95 -7.23 14.75
CA ARG A 105 5.79 -8.05 15.64
C ARG A 105 6.58 -9.10 14.87
N ALA A 106 5.94 -9.81 13.95
CA ALA A 106 6.58 -10.82 13.11
C ALA A 106 7.62 -10.21 12.14
N LEU A 107 7.32 -9.04 11.57
CA LEU A 107 8.23 -8.30 10.69
C LEU A 107 9.52 -7.90 11.43
N ILE A 108 9.37 -7.35 12.63
CA ILE A 108 10.50 -6.96 13.48
C ILE A 108 11.36 -8.18 13.83
N ALA A 109 10.73 -9.27 14.30
CA ALA A 109 11.44 -10.50 14.66
C ALA A 109 12.23 -11.07 13.48
N ARG A 110 11.60 -11.15 12.30
CA ARG A 110 12.24 -11.60 11.06
C ARG A 110 13.41 -10.70 10.67
N GLY A 111 13.23 -9.38 10.71
CA GLY A 111 14.29 -8.44 10.33
C GLY A 111 15.48 -8.43 11.30
N LEU A 112 15.28 -8.84 12.55
CA LEU A 112 16.33 -8.94 13.57
C LEU A 112 16.94 -10.34 13.70
N GLY A 113 16.35 -11.36 13.07
CA GLY A 113 16.74 -12.76 13.27
C GLY A 113 16.55 -13.25 14.70
N THR A 114 15.48 -12.81 15.39
CA THR A 114 15.18 -13.20 16.78
C THR A 114 13.80 -13.88 16.89
N ASP A 115 13.54 -14.51 18.04
CA ASP A 115 12.24 -15.10 18.34
C ASP A 115 11.17 -14.00 18.49
N VAL A 116 9.98 -14.25 17.93
CA VAL A 116 8.82 -13.36 18.02
C VAL A 116 8.42 -13.09 19.49
N ALA A 117 8.67 -14.01 20.41
CA ALA A 117 8.45 -13.87 21.85
C ALA A 117 9.37 -12.82 22.49
N ASN A 118 10.54 -12.53 21.89
CA ASN A 118 11.44 -11.47 22.35
C ASN A 118 11.04 -10.09 21.83
N VAL A 119 10.01 -9.99 20.99
CA VAL A 119 9.54 -8.72 20.43
C VAL A 119 8.22 -8.32 21.08
N ARG A 120 8.18 -7.12 21.64
CA ARG A 120 6.94 -6.47 22.09
C ARG A 120 6.65 -5.27 21.20
N PHE A 121 5.57 -5.31 20.43
CA PHE A 121 5.10 -4.17 19.65
C PHE A 121 3.92 -3.49 20.34
N ILE A 122 4.00 -2.17 20.55
CA ILE A 122 2.97 -1.37 21.23
C ILE A 122 2.43 -0.33 20.26
N ASN A 123 1.15 -0.48 19.92
CA ASN A 123 0.37 0.46 19.12
C ASN A 123 -0.87 0.86 19.93
N LYS A 124 -0.69 1.82 20.86
CA LYS A 124 -1.76 2.26 21.77
C LYS A 124 -2.47 3.52 21.27
N TRP A 125 -1.71 4.46 20.70
CA TRP A 125 -2.21 5.74 20.22
C TRP A 125 -1.88 5.87 18.74
N ASN A 126 -2.91 5.96 17.91
CA ASN A 126 -2.79 5.94 16.47
C ASN A 126 -3.64 7.06 15.86
N GLY A 127 -2.99 8.01 15.18
CA GLY A 127 -3.59 9.17 14.54
C GLY A 127 -4.15 8.90 13.14
N GLY A 128 -4.45 7.63 12.83
CA GLY A 128 -5.08 7.20 11.59
C GLY A 128 -4.09 6.54 10.63
N THR A 129 -4.55 5.46 9.98
CA THR A 129 -3.74 4.69 9.02
C THR A 129 -4.39 4.56 7.65
N PHE A 130 -5.73 4.57 7.61
CA PHE A 130 -6.56 4.57 6.41
C PHE A 130 -6.18 3.54 5.32
N GLY A 131 -5.55 2.42 5.71
CA GLY A 131 -5.07 1.39 4.79
C GLY A 131 -3.73 1.67 4.11
N GLY A 132 -3.20 2.90 4.18
CA GLY A 132 -2.06 3.31 3.34
C GLY A 132 -0.72 3.47 4.05
N VAL A 133 -0.71 3.40 5.38
CA VAL A 133 0.46 3.76 6.21
C VAL A 133 1.51 2.66 6.35
N ARG A 134 1.16 1.39 6.09
CA ARG A 134 2.06 0.25 6.32
C ARG A 134 3.43 0.39 5.63
N GLN A 135 3.43 0.92 4.41
CA GLN A 135 4.65 1.13 3.61
C GLN A 135 5.49 2.33 4.09
N ALA A 136 4.89 3.28 4.81
CA ALA A 136 5.58 4.45 5.35
C ALA A 136 6.06 4.25 6.80
N SER A 137 5.48 3.29 7.55
CA SER A 137 5.86 3.06 8.95
C SER A 137 6.52 1.70 9.18
N GLU A 138 5.81 0.59 8.95
CA GLU A 138 6.22 -0.76 9.40
C GLU A 138 7.57 -1.20 8.84
N LYS A 139 7.91 -0.78 7.61
CA LYS A 139 9.19 -1.13 6.98
C LYS A 139 10.42 -0.63 7.74
N PHE A 140 10.28 0.42 8.56
CA PHE A 140 11.39 1.01 9.30
C PHE A 140 11.59 0.37 10.68
N TYR A 141 10.63 -0.40 11.19
CA TYR A 141 10.70 -0.92 12.56
C TYR A 141 11.90 -1.84 12.82
N PRO A 142 12.28 -2.78 11.92
CA PRO A 142 13.47 -3.57 12.11
C PRO A 142 14.75 -2.72 12.14
N TRP A 143 14.84 -1.68 11.31
CA TRP A 143 15.99 -0.78 11.27
C TRP A 143 16.12 0.03 12.55
N VAL A 144 15.02 0.61 13.05
CA VAL A 144 15.03 1.37 14.30
C VAL A 144 15.40 0.49 15.48
N ALA A 145 14.88 -0.75 15.52
CA ALA A 145 15.27 -1.73 16.52
C ALA A 145 16.74 -2.13 16.42
N TYR A 146 17.26 -2.38 15.21
CA TYR A 146 18.66 -2.75 15.00
C TYR A 146 19.61 -1.62 15.43
N ILE A 147 19.31 -0.37 15.04
CA ILE A 147 20.10 0.80 15.44
C ILE A 147 20.05 0.99 16.96
N ALA A 148 18.88 0.79 17.60
CA ALA A 148 18.79 0.84 19.06
C ALA A 148 19.67 -0.22 19.75
N LYS A 149 19.80 -1.41 19.16
CA LYS A 149 20.69 -2.47 19.66
C LYS A 149 22.15 -2.04 19.57
N MET A 150 22.57 -1.56 18.40
CA MET A 150 23.93 -1.12 18.14
C MET A 150 24.34 0.10 18.98
N ALA A 151 23.41 1.04 19.18
CA ALA A 151 23.65 2.23 19.96
C ALA A 151 23.61 1.99 21.49
N GLY A 152 23.11 0.83 21.95
CA GLY A 152 22.90 0.55 23.37
C GLY A 152 21.94 1.53 24.06
N ARG A 153 21.11 2.25 23.29
CA ARG A 153 20.23 3.33 23.77
C ARG A 153 18.90 3.31 23.02
N PRO A 154 17.80 3.82 23.62
CA PRO A 154 16.55 3.98 22.90
C PRO A 154 16.71 4.88 21.67
N VAL A 155 16.13 4.48 20.54
CA VAL A 155 16.18 5.24 19.27
C VAL A 155 14.76 5.58 18.83
N LYS A 156 14.56 6.83 18.41
CA LYS A 156 13.32 7.32 17.82
C LYS A 156 13.57 7.71 16.36
N LEU A 157 12.67 7.29 15.48
CA LEU A 157 12.57 7.76 14.11
C LEU A 157 11.20 8.41 13.90
N THR A 158 11.17 9.55 13.23
CA THR A 158 9.95 10.19 12.77
C THR A 158 10.22 10.75 11.39
N LEU A 159 9.38 10.39 10.42
CA LEU A 159 9.51 10.90 9.06
C LEU A 159 8.98 12.33 8.99
N GLN A 160 9.67 13.16 8.21
CA GLN A 160 9.08 14.41 7.76
C GLN A 160 7.93 14.11 6.79
N LYS A 161 6.98 15.04 6.67
CA LYS A 161 5.73 14.76 5.95
C LYS A 161 5.95 14.47 4.47
N ASP A 162 6.92 15.12 3.84
CA ASP A 162 7.36 14.84 2.47
C ASP A 162 7.93 13.42 2.31
N GLN A 163 8.79 12.98 3.23
CA GLN A 163 9.36 11.62 3.26
C GLN A 163 8.29 10.56 3.51
N GLU A 164 7.34 10.87 4.39
CA GLU A 164 6.18 10.02 4.65
C GLU A 164 5.36 9.84 3.37
N LEU A 165 4.96 10.95 2.73
CA LEU A 165 4.15 10.93 1.51
C LEU A 165 4.84 10.19 0.36
N ALA A 166 6.16 10.28 0.25
CA ALA A 166 6.95 9.53 -0.73
C ALA A 166 6.91 7.99 -0.51
N HIS A 167 6.48 7.54 0.66
CA HIS A 167 6.42 6.13 1.04
C HIS A 167 5.00 5.61 1.26
N MET A 168 4.00 6.46 1.13
CA MET A 168 2.61 6.07 1.32
C MET A 168 2.14 5.15 0.20
N GLN A 169 1.29 4.19 0.55
CA GLN A 169 0.61 3.39 -0.45
C GLN A 169 -0.37 4.28 -1.23
N VAL A 170 -0.23 4.27 -2.55
CA VAL A 170 -1.13 4.96 -3.47
C VAL A 170 -2.31 4.04 -3.80
N LYS A 171 -3.53 4.52 -3.59
CA LYS A 171 -4.71 3.87 -4.15
C LYS A 171 -4.66 4.07 -5.66
N PRO A 172 -4.64 2.98 -6.46
CA PRO A 172 -4.42 3.10 -7.89
C PRO A 172 -5.57 3.83 -8.57
N GLU A 173 -5.23 4.49 -9.67
CA GLU A 173 -6.21 4.98 -10.62
C GLU A 173 -6.99 3.82 -11.22
N ASN A 174 -8.26 4.06 -11.54
CA ASN A 174 -9.05 3.08 -12.29
C ASN A 174 -10.03 3.76 -13.24
N ILE A 175 -10.31 3.05 -14.33
CA ILE A 175 -11.34 3.39 -15.30
C ILE A 175 -12.38 2.28 -15.22
N GLN A 176 -13.61 2.64 -14.91
CA GLN A 176 -14.71 1.70 -14.76
C GLN A 176 -15.71 1.94 -15.88
N LYS A 177 -15.98 0.89 -16.67
CA LYS A 177 -16.97 0.91 -17.74
C LYS A 177 -18.17 0.09 -17.30
N PHE A 178 -19.33 0.71 -17.31
CA PHE A 178 -20.61 0.09 -16.99
C PHE A 178 -21.47 0.07 -18.25
N LYS A 179 -22.23 -1.01 -18.38
CA LYS A 179 -23.25 -1.22 -19.38
C LYS A 179 -24.44 -1.87 -18.69
#